data_AF-A0A822CHM6-F1
#
_entry.id   AF-A0A822CHM6-F1
#
_cell.length_a   1.000
_cell.length_b   1.000
_cell.length_c   1.000
_cell.angle_alpha   90.00
_cell.angle_beta   90.00
_cell.angle_gamma   90.00
#
_symmetry.space_group_name_H-M   'P 1'
#
loop_
_entity.id
_entity.type
_entity.pdbx_description
1 polymer ?
#
loop_
_entity_poly.entity_id
_entity_poly.type
_entity_poly.pdbx_seq_one_letter_code
_entity_poly.pdbx_strand_id
1 'polypeptide(L)'
;FVLDEADRMLDTGFEPDIRKLEDLGLPPKEDRCTSMFSATFPTEVQQLAKHFLRNDYVFLAVGTLGGANEDITQCIEEVPQGQKKDRLFQLLEQ
;
A
#
# COMPACT_ATOMS: atom_id res chain seq x y z
N PHE A 1 -1.25 18.24 1.92
CA PHE A 1 -0.23 17.20 2.15
C PHE A 1 -0.77 15.90 1.59
N VAL A 2 0.01 15.13 0.83
CA VAL A 2 -0.46 13.88 0.22
C VAL A 2 0.54 12.78 0.55
N LEU A 3 0.04 11.66 1.06
CA LEU A 3 0.78 10.43 1.28
C LEU A 3 0.27 9.39 0.28
N ASP A 4 1.09 9.03 -0.70
CA ASP A 4 0.76 8.00 -1.69
C ASP A 4 1.52 6.70 -1.37
N GLU A 5 0.96 5.55 -1.72
CA GLU A 5 1.52 4.23 -1.39
C GLU A 5 1.95 4.08 0.09
N ALA A 6 1.08 4.49 1.02
CA ALA A 6 1.44 4.57 2.45
C ALA A 6 1.89 3.23 3.04
N ASP A 7 1.34 2.11 2.59
CA ASP A 7 1.81 0.77 2.96
C ASP A 7 3.26 0.50 2.51
N ARG A 8 3.61 0.86 1.26
CA ARG A 8 4.98 0.72 0.74
C ARG A 8 5.98 1.61 1.45
N MET A 9 5.57 2.82 1.82
CA MET A 9 6.42 3.71 2.62
C MET A 9 6.77 3.08 3.98
N LEU A 10 5.84 2.35 4.60
CA LEU A 10 6.13 1.63 5.85
C LEU A 10 7.02 0.40 5.61
N ASP A 11 6.76 -0.38 4.55
CA ASP A 11 7.59 -1.54 4.17
C ASP A 11 9.05 -1.17 3.93
N THR A 12 9.29 0.01 3.34
CA THR A 12 10.62 0.53 3.02
C THR A 12 11.30 1.23 4.21
N GLY A 13 10.61 1.35 5.34
CA GLY A 13 11.13 1.97 6.56
C GLY A 13 11.14 3.49 6.54
N PHE A 14 10.35 4.13 5.68
CA PHE A 14 10.26 5.60 5.58
C PHE A 14 9.46 6.27 6.70
N GLU A 15 8.87 5.50 7.61
CA GLU A 15 8.06 6.05 8.72
C GLU A 15 8.75 7.18 9.50
N PRO A 16 10.03 7.05 9.92
CA PRO A 16 10.69 8.11 10.68
C PRO A 16 10.82 9.41 9.88
N ASP A 17 11.03 9.33 8.58
CA ASP A 17 11.18 10.50 7.72
C ASP A 17 9.82 11.16 7.43
N ILE A 18 8.75 10.38 7.31
CA ILE A 18 7.39 10.92 7.22
C ILE A 18 7.03 11.70 8.50
N ARG A 19 7.42 11.20 9.68
CA ARG A 19 7.19 11.90 10.95
C ARG A 19 7.96 13.21 11.05
N LYS A 20 9.21 13.25 10.56
CA LYS A 20 10.00 14.50 10.49
C LYS A 20 9.34 15.58 9.62
N LEU A 21 8.47 15.22 8.68
CA LEU A 21 7.76 16.23 7.89
C LEU A 21 6.85 17.11 8.76
N GLU A 22 6.36 16.61 9.90
CA GLU A 22 5.61 17.45 10.85
C GLU A 22 6.49 18.49 11.52
N ASP A 23 7.74 18.13 11.83
CA ASP A 23 8.73 19.01 12.44
C ASP A 23 9.14 20.17 11.51
N LEU A 24 8.84 20.07 10.21
CA LEU A 24 9.08 21.12 9.22
C LEU A 24 8.02 22.24 9.25
N GLY A 25 7.15 22.26 10.28
CA GLY A 25 6.19 23.34 10.50
C GLY A 25 4.90 23.20 9.70
N LEU A 26 4.45 21.96 9.45
CA LEU A 26 3.14 21.74 8.89
C LEU A 26 2.06 22.31 9.85
N PRO A 27 1.03 23.00 9.36
CA PRO A 27 -0.10 23.43 10.19
C PRO A 27 -0.73 22.25 10.92
N PRO A 28 -1.40 22.44 12.07
CA PRO A 28 -2.10 21.35 12.76
C PRO A 28 -2.99 20.55 11.80
N LYS A 29 -3.14 19.24 12.01
CA LYS A 29 -3.89 18.35 11.11
C LYS A 29 -5.35 18.81 10.89
N GLU A 30 -5.94 19.47 11.89
CA GLU A 30 -7.28 20.05 11.82
C GLU A 30 -7.36 21.29 10.90
N ASP A 31 -6.27 22.03 10.76
CA ASP A 31 -6.19 23.26 9.95
C ASP A 31 -5.71 23.00 8.50
N ARG A 32 -5.33 21.75 8.19
CA ARG A 32 -4.88 21.34 6.85
C ARG A 32 -5.73 20.22 6.25
N CYS A 33 -5.73 20.13 4.92
CA CYS A 33 -6.25 18.97 4.21
C CYS A 33 -5.10 18.00 3.89
N THR A 34 -5.23 16.76 4.37
CA THR A 34 -4.32 15.66 4.06
C THR A 34 -5.08 14.56 3.33
N SER A 35 -4.52 14.05 2.24
CA SER A 35 -5.01 12.86 1.55
C SER A 35 -4.01 11.73 1.70
N MET A 36 -4.49 10.52 1.95
CA MET A 36 -3.67 9.31 2.04
C MET A 36 -4.22 8.24 1.13
N PHE A 37 -3.36 7.63 0.32
CA PHE A 37 -3.66 6.53 -0.58
C PHE A 37 -2.81 5.32 -0.20
N SER A 38 -3.43 4.15 -0.20
CA SER A 38 -2.78 2.89 0.17
C SER A 38 -3.53 1.72 -0.47
N ALA A 39 -2.81 0.73 -0.98
CA ALA A 39 -3.42 -0.47 -1.57
C ALA A 39 -3.93 -1.43 -0.48
N THR A 40 -3.22 -1.47 0.64
CA THR A 40 -3.57 -2.26 1.82
C THR A 40 -3.82 -1.37 3.04
N PHE A 41 -4.45 -1.90 4.07
CA PHE A 41 -4.80 -1.14 5.28
C PHE A 41 -4.49 -1.88 6.59
N PRO A 42 -3.23 -2.34 6.79
CA PRO A 42 -2.81 -2.99 8.03
C PRO A 42 -2.78 -1.99 9.21
N THR A 43 -2.56 -2.50 10.41
CA THR A 43 -2.61 -1.73 11.67
C THR A 43 -1.69 -0.51 11.64
N GLU A 44 -0.51 -0.64 11.03
CA GLU A 44 0.51 0.40 10.96
C GLU A 44 0.04 1.56 10.05
N VAL A 45 -0.59 1.24 8.91
CA VAL A 45 -1.21 2.26 8.03
C VAL A 45 -2.40 2.94 8.72
N GLN A 46 -3.18 2.20 9.51
CA GLN A 46 -4.26 2.78 10.32
C GLN A 46 -3.73 3.76 11.37
N GLN A 47 -2.60 3.45 12.00
CA GLN A 47 -1.95 4.35 12.95
C GLN A 47 -1.44 5.61 12.25
N LEU A 48 -0.85 5.46 11.06
CA LEU A 48 -0.42 6.59 10.24
C LEU A 48 -1.60 7.49 9.85
N ALA A 49 -2.73 6.90 9.43
CA ALA A 49 -3.96 7.63 9.13
C ALA A 49 -4.44 8.47 10.31
N LYS A 50 -4.54 7.87 11.51
CA LYS A 50 -4.96 8.55 12.74
C LYS A 50 -4.04 9.71 13.12
N HIS A 51 -2.75 9.58 12.81
CA HIS A 51 -1.74 10.59 13.09
C HIS A 51 -1.86 11.79 12.14
N PHE A 52 -1.90 11.54 10.83
CA PHE A 52 -1.79 12.59 9.81
C PHE A 52 -3.11 13.17 9.30
N LEU A 53 -4.22 12.42 9.42
CA LEU A 53 -5.55 12.83 8.99
C LEU A 53 -6.34 13.44 10.16
N ARG A 54 -7.30 14.29 9.83
CA ARG A 54 -8.27 14.84 10.79
C ARG A 54 -9.05 13.73 11.47
N ASN A 55 -9.58 14.00 12.65
CA ASN A 55 -10.36 13.00 13.38
C ASN A 55 -11.65 12.58 12.64
N ASP A 56 -12.19 13.45 11.77
CA ASP A 56 -13.40 13.23 10.97
C ASP A 56 -13.11 12.89 9.49
N TYR A 57 -11.93 12.33 9.21
CA TYR A 57 -11.55 11.98 7.84
C TYR A 57 -12.54 11.00 7.19
N VAL A 58 -12.75 11.18 5.88
CA VAL A 58 -13.55 10.25 5.08
C VAL A 58 -12.68 9.07 4.67
N PHE A 59 -13.11 7.86 5.04
CA PHE A 59 -12.50 6.62 4.59
C PHE A 59 -13.26 6.06 3.39
N LEU A 60 -12.57 5.96 2.25
CA LEU A 60 -13.11 5.37 1.03
C LEU A 60 -12.29 4.13 0.66
N ALA A 61 -12.96 2.98 0.60
CA ALA A 61 -12.38 1.73 0.12
C ALA A 61 -13.09 1.31 -1.16
N VAL A 62 -12.32 0.87 -2.16
CA VAL A 62 -12.84 0.30 -3.41
C VAL A 62 -12.44 -1.18 -3.42
N GLY A 63 -13.43 -2.07 -3.48
CA GLY A 63 -13.21 -3.51 -3.42
C GLY A 63 -12.91 -4.05 -2.01
N THR A 64 -12.34 -5.26 -1.95
CA THR A 64 -12.00 -5.94 -0.69
C THR A 64 -10.59 -5.55 -0.23
N LEU A 65 -10.49 -4.89 0.93
CA LEU A 65 -9.21 -4.49 1.51
C LEU A 65 -8.32 -5.72 1.79
N GLY A 66 -7.11 -5.72 1.22
CA GLY A 66 -6.16 -6.83 1.38
C GLY A 66 -6.48 -8.10 0.57
N GLY A 67 -7.53 -8.08 -0.25
CA GLY A 67 -7.82 -9.15 -1.20
C GLY A 67 -7.01 -8.99 -2.48
N ALA A 68 -6.66 -10.10 -3.12
CA ALA A 68 -6.18 -10.04 -4.50
C ALA A 68 -7.35 -9.63 -5.42
N ASN A 69 -7.03 -8.97 -6.53
CA ASN A 69 -8.04 -8.52 -7.49
C ASN A 69 -8.84 -9.72 -8.05
N GLU A 70 -10.17 -9.68 -7.88
CA GLU A 70 -11.09 -10.74 -8.31
C GLU A 70 -11.13 -10.91 -9.84
N ASP A 71 -10.82 -9.86 -10.59
CA ASP A 71 -10.75 -9.90 -12.06
C ASP A 71 -9.46 -10.58 -12.57
N ILE A 72 -8.48 -10.83 -11.70
CA ILE A 72 -7.22 -11.47 -12.07
C ILE A 72 -7.28 -12.97 -11.75
N THR A 73 -7.32 -13.79 -12.80
CA THR A 73 -7.16 -15.25 -12.66
C THR A 73 -5.71 -15.57 -12.30
N GLN A 74 -5.51 -16.20 -11.13
CA GLN A 74 -4.19 -16.62 -10.65
C GLN A 74 -4.05 -18.14 -10.79
N CYS A 75 -3.03 -18.58 -11.52
CA CYS A 75 -2.70 -20.00 -11.68
C CYS A 75 -1.37 -20.31 -11.00
N ILE A 76 -1.34 -21.34 -10.16
CA ILE A 76 -0.13 -21.84 -9.51
C ILE A 76 0.22 -23.19 -10.13
N GLU A 77 1.43 -23.32 -10.66
CA GLU A 77 1.93 -24.57 -11.21
C GLU A 77 3.22 -24.98 -10.48
N GLU A 78 3.22 -26.21 -9.96
CA GLU A 78 4.38 -26.77 -9.28
C GLU A 78 5.36 -27.34 -10.32
N VAL A 79 6.57 -26.77 -10.37
CA VAL A 79 7.61 -27.16 -11.33
C VAL A 79 8.94 -27.34 -10.59
N PRO A 80 9.68 -28.44 -10.83
CA PRO A 80 11.02 -28.61 -10.28
C PRO A 80 11.92 -27.41 -10.60
N GLN A 81 12.76 -26.99 -9.65
CA GLN A 81 13.60 -25.78 -9.79
C GLN A 81 14.41 -25.73 -11.10
N GLY A 82 14.93 -26.89 -11.56
CA GLY A 82 15.70 -26.99 -12.80
C GLY A 82 14.87 -26.87 -14.09
N GLN A 83 13.55 -27.02 -14.01
CA GLN A 83 12.64 -27.07 -15.16
C GLN A 83 11.81 -25.80 -15.35
N LYS A 84 11.96 -24.79 -14.46
CA LYS A 84 11.21 -23.53 -14.54
C LYS A 84 11.39 -22.79 -15.87
N LYS A 85 12.60 -22.84 -16.45
CA LYS A 85 12.89 -22.19 -17.74
C LYS A 85 12.16 -22.90 -18.89
N ASP A 86 12.23 -24.22 -18.94
CA ASP A 86 11.57 -25.01 -19.98
C ASP A 86 10.05 -24.82 -19.91
N ARG A 87 9.49 -24.82 -18.69
CA ARG A 87 8.07 -24.54 -18.51
C ARG A 87 7.68 -23.14 -18.95
N LEU A 88 8.51 -22.13 -18.66
CA LEU A 88 8.29 -20.77 -19.14
C LEU A 88 8.26 -20.71 -20.67
N PHE A 89 9.18 -21.37 -21.37
CA PHE A 89 9.15 -21.43 -22.83
C PHE A 89 7.87 -22.07 -23.36
N GLN A 90 7.43 -23.18 -22.75
CA GLN A 90 6.16 -23.82 -23.11
C GLN A 90 4.95 -22.90 -22.89
N LEU A 91 4.97 -22.04 -21.87
CA LEU A 91 3.89 -21.06 -21.63
C LEU A 91 3.90 -19.91 -22.64
N LEU A 92 5.08 -19.52 -23.14
CA LEU A 92 5.22 -18.44 -24.12
C LEU A 92 4.86 -18.87 -25.55
N GLU A 93 4.92 -20.17 -25.84
CA GLU A 93 4.55 -20.76 -27.13
C GLU A 93 3.06 -21.12 -27.24
N GLN A 94 2.28 -20.96 -26.15
CA GLN A 94 0.82 -21.10 -26.14
C GLN A 94 0.13 -19.86 -26.70
#